data_AF-A0A9E3E7L8-F1
#
_entry.id   AF-A0A9E3E7L8-F1
#
_cell.length_a   1.000
_cell.length_b   1.000
_cell.length_c   1.000
_cell.angle_alpha   90.00
_cell.angle_beta   90.00
_cell.angle_gamma   90.00
#
_symmetry.space_group_name_H-M   'P 1'
#
loop_
_entity.id
_entity.type
_entity.pdbx_description
1 polymer ?
#
loop_
_entity_poly.entity_id
_entity_poly.type
_entity_poly.pdbx_seq_one_letter_code
_entity_poly.pdbx_strand_id
1 'polypeptide(L)'
;MLAELKNLLDLQTADREISRLKDEIAALPKRVALIEAQLAGTKTVLERAGAAVKADEAARRKYESTIQDLRQKISKYRDQMLDVKTNEQYKALQHEVSFAERDIGAHEDKLLELMINAEAREKEVKAAESKLKAEAAEIDKEKTAARLKTAEDEKLLAEWNDKRESYRAGIAADLLRHYDRVVKLRTTGLSEVRDHKCMACQVMLRPQTHNEVRSGQQVVICDSCQRILYFDPASEVPAERPSGPVRRRQRPKPDSPQAWLYRSDYDQHGEVLISLLHFGGTSSRRLYDFNTGRQIGDILMREGNYRLVFPEEFSGDYVLLNGNWDEAEMDGWGNEMPMIALDALHADLAAARAESAAKSQPPQATPAEHPAPR
;
A
#
# COMPACT_ATOMS: atom_id res chain seq x y z
N MET A 1 -0.38 -27.58 -15.01
CA MET A 1 -0.54 -26.28 -15.70
C MET A 1 -0.30 -26.51 -17.18
N LEU A 2 -1.22 -26.08 -18.06
CA LEU A 2 -1.05 -26.18 -19.52
C LEU A 2 0.23 -25.46 -19.97
N ALA A 3 0.94 -26.02 -20.94
CA ALA A 3 2.17 -25.42 -21.48
C ALA A 3 1.93 -23.99 -22.02
N GLU A 4 0.76 -23.76 -22.64
CA GLU A 4 0.34 -22.45 -23.14
C GLU A 4 0.15 -21.41 -22.01
N LEU A 5 -0.39 -21.84 -20.86
CA LEU A 5 -0.62 -20.96 -19.71
C LEU A 5 0.70 -20.54 -19.05
N LYS A 6 1.69 -21.45 -19.05
CA LYS A 6 3.04 -21.15 -18.59
C LYS A 6 3.71 -20.13 -19.51
N ASN A 7 3.65 -20.34 -20.83
CA ASN A 7 4.18 -19.39 -21.82
C ASN A 7 3.52 -18.01 -21.70
N LEU A 8 2.22 -17.96 -21.40
CA LEU A 8 1.50 -16.70 -21.14
C LEU A 8 1.95 -16.00 -19.84
N LEU A 9 2.25 -16.76 -18.78
CA LEU A 9 2.77 -16.21 -17.53
C LEU A 9 4.18 -15.62 -17.74
N ASP A 10 5.03 -16.34 -18.47
CA ASP A 10 6.37 -15.89 -18.83
C ASP A 10 6.31 -14.66 -19.76
N LEU A 11 5.36 -14.66 -20.72
CA LEU A 11 5.08 -13.51 -21.59
C LEU A 11 4.67 -12.27 -20.78
N GLN A 12 3.75 -12.42 -19.82
CA GLN A 12 3.34 -11.31 -18.96
C GLN A 12 4.49 -10.79 -18.11
N THR A 13 5.37 -11.67 -17.64
CA THR A 13 6.57 -11.28 -16.89
C THR A 13 7.53 -10.49 -17.78
N ALA A 14 7.76 -10.95 -19.01
CA ALA A 14 8.56 -10.22 -20.00
C ALA A 14 7.95 -8.85 -20.35
N ASP A 15 6.64 -8.77 -20.59
CA ASP A 15 5.96 -7.50 -20.89
C ASP A 15 6.07 -6.49 -19.73
N ARG A 16 5.95 -6.95 -18.47
CA ARG A 16 6.15 -6.11 -17.28
C ARG A 16 7.57 -5.58 -17.20
N GLU A 17 8.55 -6.45 -17.44
CA GLU A 17 9.96 -6.08 -17.37
C GLU A 17 10.37 -5.13 -18.50
N ILE A 18 9.87 -5.35 -19.72
CA ILE A 18 10.03 -4.43 -20.85
C ILE A 18 9.41 -3.07 -20.52
N SER A 19 8.22 -3.05 -19.91
CA SER A 19 7.56 -1.79 -19.53
C SER A 19 8.37 -1.06 -18.47
N ARG A 20 8.86 -1.77 -17.44
CA ARG A 20 9.75 -1.22 -16.39
C ARG A 20 11.01 -0.61 -17.00
N LEU A 21 11.70 -1.34 -17.87
CA LEU A 21 12.91 -0.85 -18.53
C LEU A 21 12.63 0.37 -19.42
N LYS A 22 11.53 0.37 -20.18
CA LYS A 22 11.12 1.54 -20.98
C LYS A 22 10.85 2.76 -20.11
N ASP A 23 10.18 2.58 -18.97
CA ASP A 23 9.90 3.67 -18.04
C ASP A 23 11.19 4.20 -17.40
N GLU A 24 12.13 3.32 -17.03
CA GLU A 24 13.45 3.72 -16.52
C GLU A 24 14.27 4.51 -17.55
N ILE A 25 14.34 4.00 -18.78
CA ILE A 25 14.99 4.68 -19.92
C ILE A 25 14.33 6.03 -20.18
N ALA A 26 13.01 6.14 -20.09
CA ALA A 26 12.29 7.40 -20.31
C ALA A 26 12.39 8.39 -19.13
N ALA A 27 12.64 7.91 -17.91
CA ALA A 27 12.79 8.74 -16.71
C ALA A 27 14.17 9.43 -16.65
N LEU A 28 15.23 8.76 -17.10
CA LEU A 28 16.60 9.28 -17.05
C LEU A 28 16.78 10.63 -17.78
N PRO A 29 16.31 10.82 -19.04
CA PRO A 29 16.38 12.10 -19.73
C PRO A 29 15.63 13.23 -19.01
N LYS A 30 14.48 12.93 -18.38
CA LYS A 30 13.70 13.92 -17.63
C LYS A 30 14.47 14.41 -16.40
N ARG A 31 15.13 13.49 -15.70
CA ARG A 31 15.99 13.81 -14.57
C ARG A 31 17.18 14.65 -14.99
N VAL A 32 17.87 14.30 -16.09
CA VAL A 32 18.96 15.11 -16.64
C VAL A 32 18.47 16.52 -17.01
N ALA A 33 17.33 16.64 -17.69
CA ALA A 33 16.76 17.94 -18.07
C ALA A 33 16.41 18.83 -16.87
N LEU A 34 15.87 18.25 -15.79
CA LEU A 34 15.58 18.97 -14.55
C LEU A 34 16.85 19.58 -13.95
N ILE A 35 17.94 18.80 -13.91
CA ILE A 35 19.20 19.25 -13.32
C ILE A 35 19.91 20.26 -14.24
N GLU A 36 19.83 20.09 -15.57
CA GLU A 36 20.29 21.11 -16.52
C GLU A 36 19.56 22.45 -16.36
N ALA A 37 18.25 22.42 -16.08
CA ALA A 37 17.48 23.63 -15.81
C ALA A 37 17.94 24.32 -14.51
N GLN A 38 18.29 23.57 -13.47
CA GLN A 38 18.89 24.11 -12.24
C GLN A 38 20.23 24.79 -12.54
N LEU A 39 21.11 24.13 -13.30
CA LEU A 39 22.40 24.69 -13.70
C LEU A 39 22.25 25.94 -14.57
N ALA A 40 21.25 25.98 -15.45
CA ALA A 40 20.92 27.19 -16.21
C ALA A 40 20.51 28.34 -15.27
N GLY A 41 19.73 28.04 -14.23
CA GLY A 41 19.42 28.98 -13.15
C GLY A 41 20.69 29.55 -12.49
N THR A 42 21.60 28.68 -12.03
CA THR A 42 22.87 29.09 -11.42
C THR A 42 23.73 29.93 -12.38
N LYS A 43 23.77 29.58 -13.68
CA LYS A 43 24.45 30.38 -14.71
C LYS A 43 23.86 31.79 -14.83
N THR A 44 22.55 31.93 -14.88
CA THR A 44 21.92 33.27 -14.97
C THR A 44 22.21 34.14 -13.75
N VAL A 45 22.31 33.55 -12.56
CA VAL A 45 22.72 34.26 -11.33
C VAL A 45 24.17 34.74 -11.45
N LEU A 46 25.07 33.87 -11.93
CA LEU A 46 26.46 34.23 -12.16
C LEU A 46 26.61 35.35 -13.20
N GLU A 47 25.87 35.27 -14.31
CA GLU A 47 25.89 36.31 -15.35
C GLU A 47 25.39 37.66 -14.82
N ARG A 48 24.32 37.66 -14.02
CA ARG A 48 23.82 38.88 -13.35
C ARG A 48 24.83 39.45 -12.37
N ALA A 49 25.47 38.60 -11.56
CA ALA A 49 26.50 39.03 -10.62
C ALA A 49 27.72 39.62 -11.34
N GLY A 50 28.18 38.97 -12.42
CA GLY A 50 29.27 39.48 -13.27
C GLY A 50 28.92 40.79 -13.99
N ALA A 51 27.67 40.96 -14.43
CA ALA A 51 27.20 42.23 -15.00
C ALA A 51 27.19 43.36 -13.95
N ALA A 52 26.80 43.06 -12.71
CA ALA A 52 26.82 44.02 -11.61
C ALA A 52 28.25 44.46 -11.26
N VAL A 53 29.22 43.54 -11.21
CA VAL A 53 30.65 43.88 -11.00
C VAL A 53 31.15 44.81 -12.10
N LYS A 54 30.85 44.52 -13.38
CA LYS A 54 31.24 45.40 -14.50
C LYS A 54 30.60 46.79 -14.41
N ALA A 55 29.36 46.88 -13.93
CA ALA A 55 28.68 48.15 -13.72
C ALA A 55 29.33 48.95 -12.59
N ASP A 56 29.69 48.30 -11.48
CA ASP A 56 30.38 48.93 -10.35
C ASP A 56 31.78 49.40 -10.75
N GLU A 57 32.54 48.62 -11.54
CA GLU A 57 33.83 49.04 -12.11
C GLU A 57 33.69 50.27 -13.02
N ALA A 58 32.65 50.32 -13.87
CA ALA A 58 32.40 51.48 -14.72
C ALA A 58 32.03 52.72 -13.90
N ALA A 59 31.20 52.56 -12.86
CA ALA A 59 30.85 53.64 -11.93
C ALA A 59 32.08 54.16 -11.19
N ARG A 60 32.96 53.26 -10.73
CA ARG A 60 34.23 53.58 -10.07
C ARG A 60 35.10 54.47 -10.96
N ARG A 61 35.35 54.05 -12.21
CA ARG A 61 36.14 54.82 -13.19
C ARG A 61 35.54 56.21 -13.44
N LYS A 62 34.21 56.32 -13.47
CA LYS A 62 33.51 57.60 -13.65
C LYS A 62 33.74 58.54 -12.46
N TYR A 63 33.65 58.04 -11.23
CA TYR A 63 33.92 58.84 -10.04
C TYR A 63 35.39 59.23 -9.93
N GLU A 64 36.32 58.33 -10.23
CA GLU A 64 37.76 58.63 -10.27
C GLU A 64 38.09 59.76 -11.27
N SER A 65 37.52 59.69 -12.49
CA SER A 65 37.67 60.75 -13.50
C SER A 65 37.06 62.07 -13.02
N THR A 66 35.88 62.04 -12.40
CA THR A 66 35.21 63.24 -11.91
C THR A 66 36.01 63.92 -10.79
N ILE A 67 36.60 63.14 -9.88
CA ILE A 67 37.50 63.63 -8.83
C ILE A 67 38.74 64.28 -9.45
N GLN A 68 39.33 63.66 -10.48
CA GLN A 68 40.48 64.23 -11.18
C GLN A 68 40.15 65.57 -11.83
N ASP A 69 38.99 65.68 -12.49
CA ASP A 69 38.52 66.91 -13.12
C ASP A 69 38.27 68.02 -12.09
N LEU A 70 37.66 67.69 -10.95
CA LEU A 70 37.43 68.64 -9.85
C LEU A 70 38.75 69.12 -9.23
N ARG A 71 39.73 68.22 -9.05
CA ARG A 71 41.08 68.59 -8.56
C ARG A 71 41.78 69.54 -9.54
N GLN A 72 41.65 69.32 -10.85
CA GLN A 72 42.17 70.25 -11.86
C GLN A 72 41.46 71.60 -11.82
N LYS A 73 40.13 71.64 -11.63
CA LYS A 73 39.38 72.90 -11.46
C LYS A 73 39.82 73.67 -10.21
N ILE A 74 40.02 72.98 -9.08
CA ILE A 74 40.54 73.60 -7.86
C ILE A 74 41.91 74.22 -8.10
N SER A 75 42.83 73.53 -8.80
CA SER A 75 44.13 74.09 -9.16
C SER A 75 43.98 75.38 -9.96
N LYS A 76 43.13 75.38 -11.00
CA LYS A 76 42.88 76.57 -11.83
C LYS A 76 42.27 77.72 -11.03
N TYR A 77 41.32 77.45 -10.15
CA TYR A 77 40.71 78.49 -9.31
C TYR A 77 41.72 79.06 -8.31
N ARG A 78 42.60 78.23 -7.73
CA ARG A 78 43.68 78.68 -6.86
C ARG A 78 44.69 79.56 -7.60
N ASP A 79 45.03 79.21 -8.84
CA ASP A 79 45.90 80.05 -9.68
C ASP A 79 45.22 81.39 -10.00
N GLN A 80 43.95 81.38 -10.38
CA GLN A 80 43.16 82.61 -10.62
C GLN A 80 43.03 83.50 -9.39
N MET A 81 42.96 82.93 -8.18
CA MET A 81 42.91 83.70 -6.94
C MET A 81 44.18 84.55 -6.71
N LEU A 82 45.33 84.14 -7.26
CA LEU A 82 46.58 84.90 -7.16
C LEU A 82 46.61 86.14 -8.07
N ASP A 83 45.84 86.13 -9.17
CA ASP A 83 45.82 87.20 -10.19
C ASP A 83 44.70 88.24 -9.96
N VAL A 84 43.73 87.93 -9.10
CA VAL A 84 42.53 88.75 -8.90
C VAL A 84 42.79 89.96 -7.99
N LYS A 85 42.38 91.15 -8.45
CA LYS A 85 42.63 92.44 -7.78
C LYS A 85 41.48 92.94 -6.90
N THR A 86 40.28 92.34 -7.01
CA THR A 86 39.10 92.78 -6.24
C THR A 86 38.72 91.74 -5.19
N ASN A 87 38.41 92.21 -3.98
CA ASN A 87 38.08 91.34 -2.83
C ASN A 87 36.79 90.52 -3.07
N GLU A 88 35.86 91.04 -3.87
CA GLU A 88 34.63 90.33 -4.24
C GLU A 88 34.88 89.12 -5.15
N GLN A 89 35.73 89.28 -6.18
CA GLN A 89 36.13 88.19 -7.06
C GLN A 89 36.95 87.11 -6.31
N TYR A 90 37.80 87.52 -5.37
CA TYR A 90 38.55 86.58 -4.53
C TYR A 90 37.61 85.72 -3.66
N LYS A 91 36.62 86.34 -3.01
CA LYS A 91 35.61 85.63 -2.21
C LYS A 91 34.76 84.67 -3.06
N ALA A 92 34.41 85.06 -4.29
CA ALA A 92 33.68 84.20 -5.21
C ALA A 92 34.49 82.94 -5.57
N LEU A 93 35.77 83.10 -5.96
CA LEU A 93 36.65 81.97 -6.25
C LEU A 93 36.90 81.09 -5.02
N GLN A 94 37.04 81.69 -3.83
CA GLN A 94 37.16 80.94 -2.58
C GLN A 94 35.92 80.09 -2.30
N HIS A 95 34.72 80.61 -2.59
CA HIS A 95 33.48 79.85 -2.48
C HIS A 95 33.44 78.69 -3.48
N GLU A 96 33.81 78.91 -4.74
CA GLU A 96 33.90 77.87 -5.77
C GLU A 96 34.90 76.76 -5.42
N VAL A 97 36.07 77.11 -4.86
CA VAL A 97 37.04 76.14 -4.34
C VAL A 97 36.42 75.31 -3.22
N SER A 98 35.76 75.95 -2.24
CA SER A 98 35.13 75.25 -1.13
C SER A 98 33.98 74.33 -1.58
N PHE A 99 33.27 74.71 -2.64
CA PHE A 99 32.22 73.90 -3.25
C PHE A 99 32.81 72.67 -3.94
N ALA A 100 33.85 72.86 -4.77
CA ALA A 100 34.54 71.77 -5.43
C ALA A 100 35.22 70.80 -4.44
N GLU A 101 35.76 71.29 -3.32
CA GLU A 101 36.31 70.45 -2.25
C GLU A 101 35.24 69.59 -1.56
N ARG A 102 34.03 70.14 -1.34
CA ARG A 102 32.89 69.35 -0.82
C ARG A 102 32.41 68.30 -1.82
N ASP A 103 32.35 68.64 -3.10
CA ASP A 103 31.96 67.70 -4.16
C ASP A 103 32.97 66.56 -4.30
N ILE A 104 34.28 66.84 -4.18
CA ILE A 104 35.31 65.79 -4.11
C ILE A 104 35.04 64.86 -2.94
N GLY A 105 34.81 65.38 -1.74
CA GLY A 105 34.51 64.55 -0.57
C GLY A 105 33.29 63.65 -0.80
N ALA A 106 32.20 64.19 -1.35
CA ALA A 106 31.01 63.41 -1.67
C ALA A 106 31.24 62.33 -2.75
N HIS A 107 32.16 62.56 -3.69
CA HIS A 107 32.55 61.57 -4.69
C HIS A 107 33.52 60.52 -4.13
N GLU A 108 34.42 60.90 -3.23
CA GLU A 108 35.33 59.99 -2.53
C GLU A 108 34.55 59.05 -1.59
N ASP A 109 33.54 59.55 -0.88
CA ASP A 109 32.64 58.72 -0.06
C ASP A 109 31.89 57.69 -0.91
N LYS A 110 31.32 58.12 -2.04
CA LYS A 110 30.65 57.20 -3.00
C LYS A 110 31.62 56.20 -3.62
N LEU A 111 32.86 56.61 -3.88
CA LEU A 111 33.89 55.74 -4.41
C LEU A 111 34.25 54.64 -3.39
N LEU A 112 34.39 55.00 -2.10
CA LEU A 112 34.63 54.06 -1.01
C LEU A 112 33.47 53.07 -0.86
N GLU A 113 32.22 53.54 -0.89
CA GLU A 113 31.03 52.67 -0.86
C GLU A 113 31.04 51.67 -2.02
N LEU A 114 31.35 52.12 -3.23
CA LEU A 114 31.47 51.24 -4.39
C LEU A 114 32.60 50.22 -4.25
N MET A 115 33.74 50.60 -3.67
CA MET A 115 34.85 49.67 -3.43
C MET A 115 34.47 48.56 -2.45
N ILE A 116 33.78 48.90 -1.35
CA ILE A 116 33.28 47.90 -0.38
C ILE A 116 32.28 46.95 -1.05
N ASN A 117 31.35 47.50 -1.83
CA ASN A 117 30.34 46.71 -2.54
C ASN A 117 30.97 45.81 -3.62
N ALA A 118 31.98 46.31 -4.34
CA ALA A 118 32.70 45.53 -5.35
C ALA A 118 33.41 44.31 -4.72
N GLU A 119 34.08 44.48 -3.58
CA GLU A 119 34.70 43.35 -2.87
C GLU A 119 33.68 42.29 -2.42
N ALA A 120 32.51 42.74 -1.94
CA ALA A 120 31.42 41.84 -1.57
C ALA A 120 30.90 41.07 -2.79
N ARG A 121 30.64 41.77 -3.90
CA ARG A 121 30.16 41.14 -5.15
C ARG A 121 31.19 40.22 -5.78
N GLU A 122 32.48 40.54 -5.73
CA GLU A 122 33.53 39.63 -6.21
C GLU A 122 33.57 38.32 -5.41
N LYS A 123 33.36 38.40 -4.09
CA LYS A 123 33.23 37.19 -3.24
C LYS A 123 31.99 36.38 -3.63
N GLU A 124 30.86 37.05 -3.89
CA GLU A 124 29.63 36.39 -4.37
C GLU A 124 29.84 35.70 -5.72
N VAL A 125 30.51 36.36 -6.67
CA VAL A 125 30.85 35.80 -7.98
C VAL A 125 31.74 34.56 -7.82
N LYS A 126 32.83 34.66 -7.05
CA LYS A 126 33.73 33.51 -6.81
C LYS A 126 32.99 32.34 -6.15
N ALA A 127 32.09 32.62 -5.20
CA ALA A 127 31.27 31.59 -4.57
C ALA A 127 30.29 30.96 -5.57
N ALA A 128 29.65 31.76 -6.42
CA ALA A 128 28.74 31.28 -7.47
C ALA A 128 29.47 30.47 -8.55
N GLU A 129 30.68 30.87 -8.96
CA GLU A 129 31.53 30.13 -9.90
C GLU A 129 31.94 28.76 -9.34
N SER A 130 32.34 28.73 -8.07
CA SER A 130 32.71 27.49 -7.38
C SER A 130 31.51 26.53 -7.31
N LYS A 131 30.33 27.04 -6.92
CA LYS A 131 29.08 26.27 -6.90
C LYS A 131 28.73 25.74 -8.29
N LEU A 132 28.77 26.60 -9.31
CA LEU A 132 28.46 26.21 -10.68
C LEU A 132 29.43 25.13 -11.18
N LYS A 133 30.72 25.23 -10.86
CA LYS A 133 31.72 24.23 -11.24
C LYS A 133 31.48 22.88 -10.55
N ALA A 134 31.13 22.90 -9.26
CA ALA A 134 30.78 21.69 -8.52
C ALA A 134 29.50 21.04 -9.07
N GLU A 135 28.44 21.83 -9.27
CA GLU A 135 27.18 21.37 -9.87
C GLU A 135 27.40 20.80 -11.28
N ALA A 136 28.19 21.47 -12.12
CA ALA A 136 28.51 21.00 -13.47
C ALA A 136 29.28 19.67 -13.46
N ALA A 137 30.21 19.49 -12.53
CA ALA A 137 30.97 18.25 -12.40
C ALA A 137 30.08 17.09 -11.93
N GLU A 138 29.18 17.32 -10.97
CA GLU A 138 28.23 16.30 -10.53
C GLU A 138 27.23 15.94 -11.64
N ILE A 139 26.77 16.91 -12.42
CA ILE A 139 25.89 16.66 -13.58
C ILE A 139 26.58 15.83 -14.63
N ASP A 140 27.86 16.08 -14.93
CA ASP A 140 28.58 15.31 -15.92
C ASP A 140 28.78 13.84 -15.48
N LYS A 141 29.08 13.62 -14.19
CA LYS A 141 29.10 12.28 -13.60
C LYS A 141 27.74 11.59 -13.66
N GLU A 142 26.66 12.30 -13.31
CA GLU A 142 25.32 11.72 -13.34
C GLU A 142 24.86 11.42 -14.77
N LYS A 143 25.21 12.28 -15.75
CA LYS A 143 24.95 12.04 -17.17
C LYS A 143 25.71 10.83 -17.71
N THR A 144 27.00 10.70 -17.37
CA THR A 144 27.81 9.56 -17.81
C THR A 144 27.29 8.27 -17.20
N ALA A 145 27.00 8.25 -15.89
CA ALA A 145 26.38 7.11 -15.22
C ALA A 145 25.00 6.77 -15.84
N ALA A 146 24.16 7.78 -16.11
CA ALA A 146 22.86 7.59 -16.74
C ALA A 146 22.98 7.00 -18.15
N ARG A 147 23.95 7.45 -18.96
CA ARG A 147 24.21 6.89 -20.30
C ARG A 147 24.66 5.44 -20.24
N LEU A 148 25.55 5.10 -19.31
CA LEU A 148 26.00 3.72 -19.12
C LEU A 148 24.82 2.83 -18.71
N LYS A 149 24.04 3.25 -17.72
CA LYS A 149 22.85 2.53 -17.29
C LYS A 149 21.83 2.38 -18.43
N THR A 150 21.58 3.44 -19.19
CA THR A 150 20.66 3.39 -20.35
C THR A 150 21.13 2.36 -21.39
N ALA A 151 22.43 2.32 -21.69
CA ALA A 151 22.98 1.36 -22.63
C ALA A 151 22.87 -0.10 -22.11
N GLU A 152 22.98 -0.31 -20.80
CA GLU A 152 22.74 -1.62 -20.17
C GLU A 152 21.25 -1.99 -20.24
N ASP A 153 20.36 -1.06 -19.88
CA ASP A 153 18.91 -1.24 -19.91
C ASP A 153 18.41 -1.50 -21.34
N GLU A 154 18.98 -0.85 -22.36
CA GLU A 154 18.68 -1.08 -23.78
C GLU A 154 19.08 -2.49 -24.24
N LYS A 155 20.24 -3.00 -23.79
CA LYS A 155 20.65 -4.38 -24.07
C LYS A 155 19.71 -5.38 -23.41
N LEU A 156 19.39 -5.18 -22.13
CA LEU A 156 18.42 -6.01 -21.41
C LEU A 156 17.05 -5.96 -22.08
N LEU A 157 16.63 -4.80 -22.56
CA LEU A 157 15.38 -4.63 -23.29
C LEU A 157 15.38 -5.43 -24.60
N ALA A 158 16.49 -5.48 -25.33
CA ALA A 158 16.62 -6.34 -26.51
C ALA A 158 16.47 -7.82 -26.14
N GLU A 159 17.18 -8.28 -25.11
CA GLU A 159 17.09 -9.68 -24.62
C GLU A 159 15.66 -10.05 -24.18
N TRP A 160 14.96 -9.14 -23.50
CA TRP A 160 13.58 -9.37 -23.08
C TRP A 160 12.60 -9.36 -24.27
N ASN A 161 12.85 -8.56 -25.30
CA ASN A 161 12.05 -8.61 -26.53
C ASN A 161 12.25 -9.92 -27.29
N ASP A 162 13.47 -10.45 -27.33
CA ASP A 162 13.73 -11.75 -27.94
C ASP A 162 13.04 -12.89 -27.17
N LYS A 163 13.13 -12.87 -25.83
CA LYS A 163 12.39 -13.79 -24.95
C LYS A 163 10.88 -13.68 -25.18
N ARG A 164 10.35 -12.46 -25.24
CA ARG A 164 8.93 -12.17 -25.53
C ARG A 164 8.48 -12.82 -26.83
N GLU A 165 9.27 -12.71 -27.91
CA GLU A 165 8.92 -13.30 -29.19
C GLU A 165 8.95 -14.84 -29.15
N SER A 166 9.93 -15.43 -28.46
CA SER A 166 9.99 -16.88 -28.25
C SER A 166 8.78 -17.44 -27.46
N TYR A 167 8.33 -16.74 -26.42
CA TYR A 167 7.14 -17.14 -25.66
C TYR A 167 5.87 -17.02 -26.50
N ARG A 168 5.79 -16.02 -27.39
CA ARG A 168 4.67 -15.82 -28.31
C ARG A 168 4.53 -16.94 -29.34
N ALA A 169 5.64 -17.51 -29.82
CA ALA A 169 5.63 -18.61 -30.77
C ALA A 169 4.99 -19.90 -30.21
N GLY A 170 5.00 -20.08 -28.89
CA GLY A 170 4.43 -21.24 -28.20
C GLY A 170 2.96 -21.07 -27.75
N ILE A 171 2.23 -20.07 -28.26
CA ILE A 171 0.85 -19.74 -27.84
C ILE A 171 -0.07 -19.74 -29.08
N ALA A 172 -1.26 -20.31 -28.95
CA ALA A 172 -2.28 -20.27 -30.00
C ALA A 172 -2.68 -18.83 -30.38
N ALA A 173 -2.82 -18.57 -31.69
CA ALA A 173 -3.02 -17.21 -32.22
C ALA A 173 -4.27 -16.49 -31.67
N ASP A 174 -5.37 -17.22 -31.45
CA ASP A 174 -6.60 -16.63 -30.92
C ASP A 174 -6.47 -16.21 -29.45
N LEU A 175 -5.75 -17.02 -28.65
CA LEU A 175 -5.49 -16.73 -27.25
C LEU A 175 -4.54 -15.54 -27.10
N LEU A 176 -3.53 -15.45 -27.97
CA LEU A 176 -2.61 -14.32 -28.02
C LEU A 176 -3.30 -13.01 -28.42
N ARG A 177 -4.24 -13.05 -29.37
CA ARG A 177 -5.08 -11.89 -29.73
C ARG A 177 -5.94 -11.42 -28.56
N HIS A 178 -6.49 -12.35 -27.78
CA HIS A 178 -7.26 -12.02 -26.58
C HIS A 178 -6.35 -11.38 -25.52
N TYR A 179 -5.21 -11.99 -25.23
CA TYR A 179 -4.20 -11.45 -24.32
C TYR A 179 -3.77 -10.02 -24.69
N ASP A 180 -3.35 -9.80 -25.94
CA ASP A 180 -2.89 -8.48 -26.42
C ASP A 180 -3.97 -7.40 -26.27
N ARG A 181 -5.23 -7.75 -26.55
CA ARG A 181 -6.38 -6.84 -26.37
C ARG A 181 -6.56 -6.44 -24.90
N VAL A 182 -6.49 -7.42 -23.99
CA VAL A 182 -6.68 -7.19 -22.56
C VAL A 182 -5.52 -6.39 -21.98
N VAL A 183 -4.27 -6.71 -22.33
CA VAL A 183 -3.08 -5.96 -21.91
C VAL A 183 -3.16 -4.51 -22.34
N LYS A 184 -3.57 -4.25 -23.58
CA LYS A 184 -3.74 -2.87 -24.09
C LYS A 184 -4.77 -2.07 -23.30
N LEU A 185 -5.83 -2.71 -22.80
CA LEU A 185 -6.92 -2.04 -22.07
C LEU A 185 -6.68 -1.96 -20.55
N ARG A 186 -5.99 -2.94 -19.98
CA ARG A 186 -5.95 -3.21 -18.53
C ARG A 186 -4.53 -3.44 -17.97
N THR A 187 -3.50 -3.22 -18.78
CA THR A 187 -2.06 -3.36 -18.48
C THR A 187 -1.57 -4.80 -18.21
N THR A 188 -2.42 -5.66 -17.65
CA THR A 188 -2.14 -7.07 -17.38
C THR A 188 -3.18 -7.96 -18.05
N GLY A 189 -2.73 -9.05 -18.68
CA GLY A 189 -3.59 -10.00 -19.38
C GLY A 189 -4.02 -11.19 -18.54
N LEU A 190 -3.26 -11.54 -17.49
CA LEU A 190 -3.47 -12.70 -16.62
C LEU A 190 -3.80 -12.27 -15.19
N SER A 191 -4.57 -13.10 -14.50
CA SER A 191 -4.87 -12.97 -13.07
C SER A 191 -4.80 -14.32 -12.38
N GLU A 192 -4.18 -14.32 -11.20
CA GLU A 192 -4.29 -15.43 -10.27
C GLU A 192 -5.72 -15.50 -9.70
N VAL A 193 -6.17 -16.71 -9.42
CA VAL A 193 -7.38 -16.98 -8.64
C VAL A 193 -6.97 -17.47 -7.26
N ARG A 194 -7.44 -16.77 -6.23
CA ARG A 194 -7.23 -17.10 -4.82
C ARG A 194 -8.52 -16.93 -4.04
N ASP A 195 -8.83 -17.85 -3.13
CA ASP A 195 -10.04 -17.83 -2.29
C ASP A 195 -11.33 -17.58 -3.09
N HIS A 196 -11.50 -18.30 -4.20
CA HIS A 196 -12.62 -18.13 -5.12
C HIS A 196 -12.76 -16.71 -5.73
N LYS A 197 -11.71 -15.89 -5.72
CA LYS A 197 -11.71 -14.52 -6.25
C LYS A 197 -10.67 -14.33 -7.33
N CYS A 198 -11.01 -13.54 -8.35
CA CYS A 198 -10.04 -13.05 -9.31
C CYS A 198 -9.17 -11.95 -8.66
N MET A 199 -7.86 -12.14 -8.55
CA MET A 199 -6.99 -11.15 -7.88
C MET A 199 -6.89 -9.80 -8.61
N ALA A 200 -7.21 -9.75 -9.90
CA ALA A 200 -7.11 -8.52 -10.66
C ALA A 200 -8.36 -7.63 -10.61
N CYS A 201 -9.57 -8.19 -10.45
CA CYS A 201 -10.81 -7.40 -10.28
C CYS A 201 -11.51 -7.62 -8.94
N GLN A 202 -11.00 -8.52 -8.10
CA GLN A 202 -11.49 -8.86 -6.76
C GLN A 202 -12.94 -9.38 -6.73
N VAL A 203 -13.50 -9.76 -7.88
CA VAL A 203 -14.83 -10.36 -7.99
C VAL A 203 -14.77 -11.84 -7.61
N MET A 204 -15.78 -12.29 -6.88
CA MET A 204 -15.98 -13.70 -6.54
C MET A 204 -16.43 -14.48 -7.78
N LEU A 205 -15.70 -15.54 -8.08
CA LEU A 205 -15.97 -16.45 -9.20
C LEU A 205 -17.04 -17.45 -8.78
N ARG A 206 -17.84 -17.88 -9.75
CA ARG A 206 -18.81 -18.96 -9.54
C ARG A 206 -18.05 -20.24 -9.16
N PRO A 207 -18.60 -21.09 -8.27
CA PRO A 207 -17.95 -22.33 -7.86
C PRO A 207 -17.53 -23.21 -9.04
N GLN A 208 -18.35 -23.27 -10.09
CA GLN A 208 -18.02 -23.98 -11.33
C GLN A 208 -16.78 -23.41 -12.01
N THR A 209 -16.75 -22.10 -12.28
CA THR A 209 -15.60 -21.42 -12.91
C THR A 209 -14.32 -21.60 -12.09
N HIS A 210 -14.41 -21.51 -10.76
CA HIS A 210 -13.27 -21.77 -9.89
C HIS A 210 -12.73 -23.21 -10.05
N ASN A 211 -13.62 -24.20 -10.08
CA ASN A 211 -13.23 -25.60 -10.26
C ASN A 211 -12.61 -25.85 -11.64
N GLU A 212 -13.10 -25.18 -12.69
CA GLU A 212 -12.52 -25.24 -14.03
C GLU A 212 -11.12 -24.62 -14.08
N VAL A 213 -10.89 -23.47 -13.41
CA VAL A 213 -9.56 -22.87 -13.30
C VAL A 213 -8.61 -23.77 -12.51
N ARG A 214 -9.11 -24.39 -11.42
CA ARG A 214 -8.35 -25.31 -10.56
C ARG A 214 -7.99 -26.61 -11.28
N SER A 215 -8.86 -27.13 -12.14
CA SER A 215 -8.58 -28.34 -12.92
C SER A 215 -7.46 -28.09 -13.94
N GLY A 216 -7.33 -26.86 -14.43
CA GLY A 216 -6.28 -26.45 -15.35
C GLY A 216 -6.31 -27.18 -16.69
N GLN A 217 -7.45 -27.76 -17.06
CA GLN A 217 -7.63 -28.51 -18.32
C GLN A 217 -7.92 -27.61 -19.52
N GLN A 218 -8.50 -26.44 -19.28
CA GLN A 218 -8.83 -25.44 -20.30
C GLN A 218 -8.45 -24.05 -19.83
N VAL A 219 -8.27 -23.14 -20.79
CA VAL A 219 -8.05 -21.72 -20.49
C VAL A 219 -9.39 -21.07 -20.14
N VAL A 220 -9.49 -20.53 -18.94
CA VAL A 220 -10.70 -19.87 -18.45
C VAL A 220 -10.47 -18.36 -18.40
N ILE A 221 -11.47 -17.58 -18.82
CA ILE A 221 -11.43 -16.13 -18.84
C ILE A 221 -12.39 -15.60 -17.78
N CYS A 222 -12.02 -14.52 -17.10
CA CYS A 222 -12.89 -13.85 -16.14
C CYS A 222 -14.01 -13.09 -16.86
N ASP A 223 -15.28 -13.40 -16.54
CA ASP A 223 -16.45 -12.71 -17.11
C ASP A 223 -16.45 -11.19 -16.87
N SER A 224 -15.92 -10.76 -15.72
CA SER A 224 -15.93 -9.36 -15.30
C SER A 224 -14.80 -8.53 -15.94
N CYS A 225 -13.57 -9.02 -15.89
CA CYS A 225 -12.39 -8.24 -16.32
C CYS A 225 -11.71 -8.75 -17.59
N GLN A 226 -12.20 -9.85 -18.16
CA GLN A 226 -11.70 -10.48 -19.39
C GLN A 226 -10.24 -10.98 -19.31
N ARG A 227 -9.60 -10.96 -18.14
CA ARG A 227 -8.28 -11.54 -17.94
C ARG A 227 -8.33 -13.06 -17.94
N ILE A 228 -7.26 -13.67 -18.44
CA ILE A 228 -7.04 -15.11 -18.41
C ILE A 228 -6.73 -15.51 -16.97
N LEU A 229 -7.46 -16.49 -16.45
CA LEU A 229 -7.34 -16.95 -15.07
C LEU A 229 -6.36 -18.12 -14.98
N TYR A 230 -5.52 -18.10 -13.95
CA TYR A 230 -4.68 -19.24 -13.58
C TYR A 230 -4.77 -19.54 -12.09
N PHE A 231 -4.53 -20.79 -11.74
CA PHE A 231 -4.43 -21.25 -10.37
C PHE A 231 -2.99 -21.65 -10.06
N ASP A 232 -2.47 -21.16 -8.94
CA ASP A 232 -1.20 -21.60 -8.38
C ASP A 232 -1.47 -22.44 -7.12
N PRO A 233 -1.19 -23.76 -7.14
CA PRO A 233 -1.38 -24.64 -5.99
C PRO A 233 -0.59 -24.21 -4.74
N ALA A 234 0.53 -23.49 -4.90
CA ALA A 234 1.33 -23.02 -3.77
C ALA A 234 0.64 -21.90 -2.98
N SER A 235 -0.30 -21.19 -3.61
CA SER A 235 -1.02 -20.05 -3.03
C SER A 235 -2.34 -20.45 -2.36
N GLU A 236 -2.67 -21.74 -2.37
CA GLU A 236 -3.86 -22.26 -1.69
C GLU A 236 -3.60 -22.33 -0.18
N VAL A 237 -4.31 -21.49 0.58
CA VAL A 237 -4.38 -21.66 2.03
C VAL A 237 -5.12 -22.98 2.28
N PRO A 238 -4.48 -23.99 2.90
CA PRO A 238 -5.20 -25.21 3.23
C PRO A 238 -6.37 -24.83 4.13
N ALA A 239 -7.57 -25.30 3.79
CA ALA A 239 -8.71 -25.16 4.68
C ALA A 239 -8.27 -25.61 6.08
N GLU A 240 -8.39 -24.72 7.07
CA GLU A 240 -8.05 -25.02 8.45
C GLU A 240 -8.87 -26.23 8.87
N ARG A 241 -8.25 -27.42 8.86
CA ARG A 241 -8.74 -28.52 9.66
C ARG A 241 -8.60 -28.05 11.10
N PRO A 242 -9.64 -28.09 11.94
CA PRO A 242 -9.53 -27.67 13.33
C PRO A 242 -8.44 -28.52 14.01
N SER A 243 -7.24 -27.96 14.14
CA SER A 243 -6.07 -28.61 14.72
C SER A 243 -5.92 -28.10 16.15
N GLY A 244 -6.77 -28.62 17.02
CA GLY A 244 -6.59 -28.56 18.45
C GLY A 244 -6.94 -29.91 19.06
N PRO A 245 -6.40 -30.28 20.23
CA PRO A 245 -6.94 -31.42 20.96
C PRO A 245 -8.41 -31.12 21.20
N VAL A 246 -9.30 -31.94 20.62
CA VAL A 246 -10.74 -31.87 20.87
C VAL A 246 -10.89 -31.97 22.40
N ARG A 247 -11.18 -30.86 23.07
CA ARG A 247 -11.48 -30.88 24.50
C ARG A 247 -12.67 -31.82 24.63
N ARG A 248 -12.49 -32.96 25.33
CA ARG A 248 -13.57 -33.93 25.54
C ARG A 248 -14.77 -33.17 26.08
N ARG A 249 -15.89 -33.27 25.37
CA ARG A 249 -17.16 -32.69 25.78
C ARG A 249 -17.47 -33.27 27.16
N GLN A 250 -17.80 -32.41 28.13
CA GLN A 250 -18.35 -32.92 29.38
C GLN A 250 -19.66 -33.64 29.04
N ARG A 251 -19.77 -34.92 29.36
CA ARG A 251 -21.00 -35.65 29.08
C ARG A 251 -22.06 -35.24 30.10
N PRO A 252 -23.27 -34.84 29.67
CA PRO A 252 -24.38 -34.61 30.57
C PRO A 252 -24.55 -35.82 31.49
N LYS A 253 -24.56 -35.60 32.81
CA LYS A 253 -24.77 -36.69 33.77
C LYS A 253 -26.19 -37.21 33.59
N PRO A 254 -26.41 -38.53 33.57
CA PRO A 254 -27.76 -39.09 33.53
C PRO A 254 -28.59 -38.48 34.66
N ASP A 255 -28.23 -38.64 35.93
CA ASP A 255 -29.08 -38.25 37.07
C ASP A 255 -29.08 -36.73 37.41
N SER A 256 -28.84 -35.87 36.43
CA SER A 256 -28.91 -34.42 36.59
C SER A 256 -30.35 -33.96 36.88
N PRO A 257 -30.58 -32.91 37.70
CA PRO A 257 -31.92 -32.33 37.91
C PRO A 257 -32.48 -31.65 36.65
N GLN A 258 -31.70 -31.49 35.60
CA GLN A 258 -32.14 -31.01 34.30
C GLN A 258 -31.47 -31.79 33.15
N ALA A 259 -32.12 -31.85 32.00
CA ALA A 259 -31.59 -32.44 30.78
C ALA A 259 -32.03 -31.64 29.55
N TRP A 260 -31.12 -31.49 28.60
CA TRP A 260 -31.41 -30.98 27.26
C TRP A 260 -31.24 -32.09 26.24
N LEU A 261 -32.20 -32.21 25.33
CA LEU A 261 -32.23 -33.24 24.29
C LEU A 261 -32.35 -32.58 22.92
N TYR A 262 -31.57 -33.04 21.95
CA TYR A 262 -31.83 -32.78 20.54
C TYR A 262 -32.44 -34.03 19.90
N ARG A 263 -33.47 -33.83 19.10
CA ARG A 263 -34.05 -34.85 18.23
C ARG A 263 -34.14 -34.31 16.81
N SER A 264 -33.67 -35.09 15.85
CA SER A 264 -33.73 -34.74 14.42
C SER A 264 -35.10 -35.00 13.79
N ASP A 265 -35.93 -35.81 14.45
CA ASP A 265 -37.27 -36.17 13.99
C ASP A 265 -38.23 -36.26 15.19
N TYR A 266 -39.06 -35.22 15.33
CA TYR A 266 -40.05 -35.08 16.38
C TYR A 266 -41.43 -34.73 15.81
N ASP A 267 -42.24 -35.78 15.63
CA ASP A 267 -43.61 -35.70 15.12
C ASP A 267 -43.71 -34.83 13.85
N GLN A 268 -44.53 -33.77 13.84
CA GLN A 268 -44.67 -32.87 12.69
C GLN A 268 -43.68 -31.69 12.71
N HIS A 269 -42.86 -31.57 13.75
CA HIS A 269 -42.02 -30.40 14.02
C HIS A 269 -40.57 -30.57 13.55
N GLY A 270 -40.18 -31.77 13.09
CA GLY A 270 -38.84 -32.02 12.56
C GLY A 270 -37.77 -31.94 13.65
N GLU A 271 -36.81 -31.04 13.49
CA GLU A 271 -35.69 -30.88 14.42
C GLU A 271 -36.06 -30.02 15.62
N VAL A 272 -35.94 -30.57 16.83
CA VAL A 272 -36.34 -29.88 18.06
C VAL A 272 -35.29 -30.01 19.16
N LEU A 273 -35.30 -29.02 20.04
CA LEU A 273 -34.61 -29.01 21.32
C LEU A 273 -35.63 -29.16 22.44
N ILE A 274 -35.40 -30.10 23.34
CA ILE A 274 -36.29 -30.41 24.47
C ILE A 274 -35.55 -30.07 25.75
N SER A 275 -36.14 -29.20 26.57
CA SER A 275 -35.67 -28.92 27.93
C SER A 275 -36.54 -29.66 28.93
N LEU A 276 -35.90 -30.37 29.85
CA LEU A 276 -36.51 -31.09 30.95
C LEU A 276 -35.87 -30.61 32.26
N LEU A 277 -36.66 -30.08 33.18
CA LEU A 277 -36.16 -29.58 34.46
C LEU A 277 -37.00 -30.13 35.61
N HIS A 278 -36.36 -30.62 36.66
CA HIS A 278 -37.00 -31.12 37.87
C HIS A 278 -36.68 -30.21 39.05
N PHE A 279 -37.72 -29.57 39.60
CA PHE A 279 -37.60 -28.68 40.74
C PHE A 279 -38.80 -28.84 41.68
N GLY A 280 -38.57 -28.85 43.00
CA GLY A 280 -39.63 -28.87 44.00
C GLY A 280 -40.60 -30.06 43.92
N GLY A 281 -40.17 -31.21 43.37
CA GLY A 281 -41.00 -32.40 43.20
C GLY A 281 -41.82 -32.43 41.90
N THR A 282 -41.81 -31.36 41.11
CA THR A 282 -42.47 -31.28 39.80
C THR A 282 -41.42 -31.26 38.69
N SER A 283 -41.76 -31.76 37.52
CA SER A 283 -40.92 -31.65 36.33
C SER A 283 -41.62 -30.90 35.22
N SER A 284 -40.88 -29.99 34.58
CA SER A 284 -41.30 -29.21 33.42
C SER A 284 -40.68 -29.76 32.13
N ARG A 285 -41.45 -29.70 31.05
CA ARG A 285 -40.99 -29.97 29.68
C ARG A 285 -41.28 -28.76 28.80
N ARG A 286 -40.27 -28.27 28.10
CA ARG A 286 -40.38 -27.21 27.07
C ARG A 286 -39.80 -27.71 25.74
N LEU A 287 -40.45 -27.35 24.64
CA LEU A 287 -40.03 -27.71 23.29
C LEU A 287 -39.64 -26.44 22.53
N TYR A 288 -38.52 -26.48 21.82
CA TYR A 288 -38.02 -25.36 21.02
C TYR A 288 -37.68 -25.85 19.61
N ASP A 289 -37.98 -25.03 18.60
CA ASP A 289 -37.54 -25.25 17.23
C ASP A 289 -36.01 -25.15 17.14
N PHE A 290 -35.37 -26.12 16.48
CA PHE A 290 -33.90 -26.17 16.45
C PHE A 290 -33.27 -25.00 15.71
N ASN A 291 -33.90 -24.44 14.68
CA ASN A 291 -33.30 -23.41 13.84
C ASN A 291 -33.55 -22.00 14.39
N THR A 292 -34.72 -21.79 14.98
CA THR A 292 -35.17 -20.46 15.42
C THR A 292 -35.11 -20.27 16.93
N GLY A 293 -35.04 -21.35 17.73
CA GLY A 293 -35.09 -21.27 19.18
C GLY A 293 -36.47 -20.86 19.73
N ARG A 294 -37.49 -20.80 18.87
CA ARG A 294 -38.86 -20.45 19.25
C ARG A 294 -39.55 -21.61 19.97
N GLN A 295 -40.26 -21.32 21.05
CA GLN A 295 -41.01 -22.32 21.81
C GLN A 295 -42.16 -22.88 20.95
N ILE A 296 -42.27 -24.21 20.93
CA ILE A 296 -43.31 -24.97 20.25
C ILE A 296 -44.28 -25.50 21.30
N GLY A 297 -45.52 -25.01 21.26
CA GLY A 297 -46.59 -25.45 22.17
C GLY A 297 -46.42 -24.98 23.62
N ASP A 298 -47.25 -25.54 24.50
CA ASP A 298 -47.31 -25.17 25.90
C ASP A 298 -46.29 -25.93 26.76
N ILE A 299 -45.94 -25.34 27.91
CA ILE A 299 -45.07 -25.98 28.91
C ILE A 299 -45.87 -27.08 29.62
N LEU A 300 -45.37 -28.32 29.58
CA LEU A 300 -46.00 -29.44 30.28
C LEU A 300 -45.38 -29.62 31.65
N MET A 301 -46.22 -29.75 32.69
CA MET A 301 -45.80 -29.97 34.08
C MET A 301 -46.38 -31.30 34.59
N ARG A 302 -45.55 -32.15 35.20
CA ARG A 302 -45.98 -33.41 35.83
C ARG A 302 -45.26 -33.61 37.17
N GLU A 303 -45.97 -34.10 38.19
CA GLU A 303 -45.38 -34.42 39.50
C GLU A 303 -44.50 -35.67 39.42
N GLY A 304 -43.25 -35.57 39.89
CA GLY A 304 -42.24 -36.64 39.84
C GLY A 304 -41.02 -36.24 39.00
N ASN A 305 -40.01 -37.12 38.95
CA ASN A 305 -38.78 -36.90 38.20
C ASN A 305 -39.02 -36.98 36.69
N TYR A 306 -38.47 -36.04 35.90
CA TYR A 306 -38.73 -35.90 34.45
C TYR A 306 -38.52 -37.19 33.66
N ARG A 307 -37.62 -38.09 34.08
CA ARG A 307 -37.42 -39.39 33.43
C ARG A 307 -38.59 -40.34 33.59
N LEU A 308 -39.22 -40.33 34.76
CA LEU A 308 -40.34 -41.20 35.07
C LEU A 308 -41.64 -40.64 34.50
N VAL A 309 -41.76 -39.32 34.50
CA VAL A 309 -43.01 -38.66 34.08
C VAL A 309 -43.04 -38.30 32.61
N PHE A 310 -41.90 -38.22 31.91
CA PHE A 310 -41.82 -38.02 30.45
C PHE A 310 -40.94 -39.10 29.77
N PRO A 311 -41.27 -40.40 29.90
CA PRO A 311 -40.50 -41.47 29.27
C PRO A 311 -40.49 -41.37 27.73
N GLU A 312 -41.52 -40.76 27.14
CA GLU A 312 -41.66 -40.55 25.69
C GLU A 312 -40.49 -39.75 25.07
N GLU A 313 -39.92 -38.79 25.81
CA GLU A 313 -38.84 -37.92 25.29
C GLU A 313 -37.50 -38.64 25.14
N PHE A 314 -37.33 -39.76 25.85
CA PHE A 314 -36.13 -40.60 25.81
C PHE A 314 -36.29 -41.79 24.86
N SER A 315 -37.36 -41.83 24.06
CA SER A 315 -37.59 -42.85 23.04
C SER A 315 -37.03 -42.41 21.68
N GLY A 316 -36.41 -43.33 20.94
CA GLY A 316 -35.83 -43.05 19.61
C GLY A 316 -34.38 -42.57 19.63
N ASP A 317 -33.94 -41.94 18.53
CA ASP A 317 -32.60 -41.35 18.41
C ASP A 317 -32.62 -39.93 18.99
N TYR A 318 -31.85 -39.73 20.07
CA TYR A 318 -31.72 -38.44 20.75
C TYR A 318 -30.27 -38.20 21.14
N VAL A 319 -29.89 -36.92 21.17
CA VAL A 319 -28.58 -36.47 21.62
C VAL A 319 -28.74 -35.64 22.89
N LEU A 320 -28.12 -36.08 23.98
CA LEU A 320 -28.06 -35.29 25.22
C LEU A 320 -27.13 -34.10 25.04
N LEU A 321 -27.62 -32.90 25.35
CA LEU A 321 -26.93 -31.61 25.27
C LEU A 321 -26.58 -31.06 26.66
N ASN A 322 -25.56 -30.21 26.71
CA ASN A 322 -25.10 -29.47 27.88
C ASN A 322 -25.81 -28.12 27.91
N GLY A 323 -27.03 -28.09 28.45
CA GLY A 323 -27.70 -26.86 28.83
C GLY A 323 -27.83 -26.79 30.35
N ASN A 324 -27.50 -25.62 30.92
CA ASN A 324 -27.53 -25.41 32.37
C ASN A 324 -28.17 -24.06 32.67
N TRP A 325 -29.45 -23.97 32.36
CA TRP A 325 -30.29 -22.81 32.64
C TRP A 325 -31.40 -23.23 33.57
N ASP A 326 -31.63 -22.44 34.62
CA ASP A 326 -32.67 -22.73 35.60
C ASP A 326 -34.07 -22.30 35.12
N GLU A 327 -35.10 -22.64 35.89
CA GLU A 327 -36.49 -22.33 35.55
C GLU A 327 -36.74 -20.82 35.42
N ALA A 328 -36.12 -20.01 36.26
CA ALA A 328 -36.30 -18.57 36.28
C ALA A 328 -35.65 -17.89 35.07
N GLU A 329 -34.45 -18.35 34.68
CA GLU A 329 -33.78 -17.91 33.46
C GLU A 329 -34.62 -18.26 32.22
N MET A 330 -35.13 -19.49 32.16
CA MET A 330 -35.94 -19.97 31.05
C MET A 330 -37.30 -19.26 30.97
N ASP A 331 -37.92 -18.91 32.10
CA ASP A 331 -39.15 -18.09 32.14
C ASP A 331 -38.91 -16.68 31.61
N GLY A 332 -37.71 -16.13 31.84
CA GLY A 332 -37.29 -14.83 31.32
C GLY A 332 -37.17 -14.76 29.79
N TRP A 333 -37.08 -15.90 29.10
CA TRP A 333 -36.97 -15.96 27.63
C TRP A 333 -38.31 -15.70 26.91
N GLY A 334 -39.44 -15.88 27.61
CA GLY A 334 -40.75 -15.85 26.98
C GLY A 334 -40.89 -16.96 25.92
N ASN A 335 -41.33 -16.60 24.71
CA ASN A 335 -41.61 -17.58 23.64
C ASN A 335 -40.41 -17.89 22.74
N GLU A 336 -39.23 -17.33 22.99
CA GLU A 336 -38.05 -17.51 22.15
C GLU A 336 -36.76 -17.50 22.98
N MET A 337 -35.96 -18.55 22.84
CA MET A 337 -34.69 -18.68 23.54
C MET A 337 -33.67 -17.65 22.99
N PRO A 338 -32.87 -17.00 23.85
CA PRO A 338 -31.81 -16.09 23.40
C PRO A 338 -30.81 -16.78 22.47
N MET A 339 -30.34 -16.07 21.45
CA MET A 339 -29.34 -16.56 20.49
C MET A 339 -28.10 -17.17 21.16
N ILE A 340 -27.64 -16.60 22.27
CA ILE A 340 -26.48 -17.12 23.02
C ILE A 340 -26.74 -18.55 23.53
N ALA A 341 -27.95 -18.85 23.99
CA ALA A 341 -28.32 -20.18 24.46
C ALA A 341 -28.53 -21.15 23.29
N LEU A 342 -29.10 -20.67 22.18
CA LEU A 342 -29.24 -21.45 20.94
C LEU A 342 -27.88 -21.86 20.36
N ASP A 343 -26.96 -20.89 20.21
CA ASP A 343 -25.61 -21.09 19.70
C ASP A 343 -24.82 -22.07 20.58
N ALA A 344 -24.99 -22.00 21.90
CA ALA A 344 -24.37 -22.93 22.84
C ALA A 344 -24.86 -24.38 22.63
N LEU A 345 -26.17 -24.58 22.43
CA LEU A 345 -26.74 -25.89 22.15
C LEU A 345 -26.34 -26.44 20.77
N HIS A 346 -26.23 -25.58 19.75
CA HIS A 346 -25.74 -25.95 18.42
C HIS A 346 -24.26 -26.37 18.45
N ALA A 347 -23.41 -25.59 19.12
CA ALA A 347 -22.00 -25.90 19.28
C ALA A 347 -21.81 -27.24 20.02
N ASP A 348 -22.63 -27.49 21.03
CA ASP A 348 -22.59 -28.71 21.82
C ASP A 348 -23.10 -29.93 21.06
N LEU A 349 -24.13 -29.77 20.21
CA LEU A 349 -24.58 -30.82 19.27
C LEU A 349 -23.50 -31.16 18.24
N ALA A 350 -22.82 -30.15 17.68
CA ALA A 350 -21.72 -30.34 16.75
C ALA A 350 -20.57 -31.13 17.41
N ALA A 351 -20.24 -30.78 18.66
CA ALA A 351 -19.25 -31.52 19.46
C ALA A 351 -19.68 -32.97 19.72
N ALA A 352 -20.96 -33.20 20.07
CA ALA A 352 -21.48 -34.55 20.29
C ALA A 352 -21.44 -35.43 19.02
N ARG A 353 -21.78 -34.86 17.86
CA ARG A 353 -21.69 -35.53 16.55
C ARG A 353 -20.23 -35.86 16.19
N ALA A 354 -19.31 -34.92 16.42
CA ALA A 354 -17.88 -35.13 16.20
C ALA A 354 -17.32 -36.26 17.08
N GLU A 355 -17.72 -36.36 18.36
CA GLU A 355 -17.31 -37.47 19.24
C GLU A 355 -17.86 -38.82 18.78
N SER A 356 -19.11 -38.86 18.27
CA SER A 356 -19.71 -40.09 17.73
C SER A 356 -19.00 -40.57 16.47
N ALA A 357 -18.68 -39.64 15.56
CA ALA A 357 -17.90 -39.91 14.35
C ALA A 357 -16.47 -40.39 14.65
N ALA A 358 -15.81 -39.80 15.66
CA ALA A 358 -14.47 -40.21 16.07
C ALA A 358 -14.43 -41.63 16.67
N LYS A 359 -15.49 -42.07 17.36
CA LYS A 359 -15.59 -43.45 17.89
C LYS A 359 -15.84 -44.52 16.83
N SER A 360 -16.42 -44.14 15.69
CA SER A 360 -16.77 -45.06 14.60
C SER A 360 -15.63 -45.24 13.58
N GLN A 361 -14.52 -44.51 13.73
CA GLN A 361 -13.29 -44.74 12.95
C GLN A 361 -12.44 -45.87 13.57
N PRO A 362 -12.08 -46.92 12.80
CA PRO A 362 -11.14 -47.93 13.27
C PRO A 362 -9.76 -47.30 13.52
N PRO A 363 -8.99 -47.77 14.51
CA PRO A 363 -7.68 -47.21 14.82
C PRO A 363 -6.77 -47.30 13.59
N GLN A 364 -6.28 -46.14 13.13
CA GLN A 364 -5.27 -46.07 12.07
C GLN A 364 -3.98 -46.72 12.57
N ALA A 365 -3.50 -47.73 11.85
CA ALA A 365 -2.22 -48.37 12.12
C ALA A 365 -1.08 -47.34 11.97
N THR A 366 -0.36 -47.09 13.06
CA THR A 366 0.88 -46.32 13.04
C THR A 366 1.93 -47.08 12.20
N PRO A 367 2.60 -46.45 11.21
CA PRO A 367 3.68 -47.11 10.49
C PRO A 367 4.87 -47.29 11.42
N ALA A 368 5.36 -48.52 11.54
CA ALA A 368 6.57 -48.84 12.29
C ALA A 368 7.81 -48.21 11.61
N GLU A 369 8.52 -47.34 12.32
CA GLU A 369 9.85 -46.86 11.94
C GLU A 369 10.80 -48.05 11.74
N HIS A 370 11.30 -48.22 10.51
CA HIS A 370 12.42 -49.11 10.24
C HIS A 370 13.72 -48.42 10.66
N PRO A 371 14.59 -49.05 11.47
CA PRO A 371 15.91 -48.49 11.77
C PRO A 371 16.84 -48.66 10.55
N ALA A 372 17.58 -47.60 10.24
CA ALA A 372 18.54 -47.54 9.15
C ALA A 372 19.69 -48.56 9.32
N PRO A 373 20.20 -49.17 8.22
CA PRO A 373 21.34 -50.08 8.28
C PRO A 373 22.66 -49.30 8.40
N ARG A 374 23.62 -49.89 9.13
CA ARG A 374 24.99 -49.39 9.34
C ARG A 374 25.87 -49.58 8.11
#